data_AF-A0A5B6UQH7-F1
#
_entry.id   AF-A0A5B6UQH7-F1
#
_cell.length_a   1.000
_cell.length_b   1.000
_cell.length_c   1.000
_cell.angle_alpha   90.00
_cell.angle_beta   90.00
_cell.angle_gamma   90.00
#
_symmetry.space_group_name_H-M   'P 1'
#
loop_
_entity.id
_entity.type
_entity.pdbx_description
1 polymer ?
#
loop_
_entity_poly.entity_id
_entity_poly.type
_entity_poly.pdbx_seq_one_letter_code
_entity_poly.pdbx_strand_id
1 'polypeptide(L)' 'MFAKQACLSKQEGRGRLMNPVVSATASQESISIVISITNKCIFPELWSRPSFEDILWNLQYAAQVQDQIVNKD' A
#
# COMPACT_ATOMS: atom_id res chain seq x y z
N MET A 1 -6.97 4.61 15.65
CA MET A 1 -6.02 4.02 14.67
C MET A 1 -6.68 2.91 13.84
N PHE A 2 -7.35 1.94 14.47
CA PHE A 2 -8.04 0.81 13.80
C PHE A 2 -9.11 1.19 12.75
N ALA A 3 -9.86 2.28 12.93
CA ALA A 3 -10.86 2.71 11.94
C ALA A 3 -10.23 3.17 10.61
N LYS A 4 -9.11 3.91 10.66
CA LYS A 4 -8.39 4.35 9.45
C LYS A 4 -7.80 3.16 8.69
N GLN A 5 -7.31 2.18 9.44
CA GLN A 5 -6.77 0.92 8.95
C GLN A 5 -7.82 0.12 8.14
N ALA A 6 -9.04 0.02 8.66
CA ALA A 6 -10.15 -0.67 7.99
C ALA A 6 -10.71 0.10 6.79
N CYS A 7 -10.61 1.43 6.76
CA CYS A 7 -11.02 2.21 5.59
C CYS A 7 -10.06 2.05 4.41
N LEU A 8 -8.75 2.06 4.66
CA LEU A 8 -7.74 1.93 3.60
C LEU A 8 -7.68 0.52 2.98
N SER A 9 -8.22 -0.50 3.64
CA SER A 9 -8.32 -1.84 3.06
C SER A 9 -9.48 -2.00 2.06
N LYS A 10 -10.48 -1.11 2.08
CA LYS A 10 -11.58 -1.08 1.09
C LYS A 10 -11.33 -0.05 0.00
N GLN A 11 -11.56 -0.42 -1.26
CA GLN A 11 -11.41 0.49 -2.41
C GLN A 11 -12.20 1.80 -2.23
N GLU A 12 -13.44 1.72 -1.74
CA GLU A 12 -14.27 2.89 -1.46
C GLU A 12 -13.70 3.76 -0.32
N GLY A 13 -13.14 3.13 0.71
CA GLY A 13 -12.51 3.85 1.83
C GLY A 13 -11.16 4.48 1.45
N ARG A 14 -10.44 3.90 0.48
CA ARG A 14 -9.28 4.55 -0.16
C ARG A 14 -9.70 5.81 -0.87
N GLY A 15 -10.75 5.79 -1.69
CA GLY A 15 -11.19 6.96 -2.46
C GLY A 15 -11.52 8.20 -1.63
N ARG A 16 -11.93 8.04 -0.36
CA ARG A 16 -12.22 9.18 0.54
C ARG A 16 -11.00 9.74 1.28
N LEU A 17 -9.98 8.92 1.52
CA LEU A 17 -8.85 9.27 2.40
C LEU A 17 -7.53 9.43 1.64
N MET A 18 -7.45 8.84 0.45
CA MET A 18 -6.27 8.84 -0.39
C MET A 18 -6.20 10.11 -1.22
N ASN A 19 -4.99 10.65 -1.40
CA ASN A 19 -4.80 11.80 -2.27
C ASN A 19 -5.25 11.43 -3.71
N PRO A 20 -6.10 12.26 -4.36
CA PRO A 20 -6.62 11.98 -5.70
C PRO A 20 -5.53 11.72 -6.75
N VAL A 21 -4.37 12.37 -6.63
CA VAL A 21 -3.23 12.14 -7.54
C VAL A 21 -2.79 10.69 -7.50
N VAL A 22 -2.70 10.08 -6.31
CA VAL A 22 -2.26 8.69 -6.19
C VAL A 22 -3.27 7.72 -6.81
N SER A 23 -4.58 7.99 -6.66
CA SER A 23 -5.60 7.19 -7.34
C SER A 23 -5.60 7.34 -8.86
N ALA A 24 -5.14 8.48 -9.37
CA ALA A 24 -5.04 8.75 -10.81
C ALA A 24 -3.76 8.19 -11.44
N THR A 25 -2.66 8.14 -10.70
CA THR A 25 -1.34 7.78 -11.26
C THR A 25 -0.83 6.41 -10.84
N ALA A 26 -1.41 5.78 -9.81
CA ALA A 26 -0.97 4.50 -9.30
C ALA A 26 -2.00 3.38 -9.47
N SER A 27 -1.51 2.17 -9.64
CA SER A 27 -2.30 0.97 -9.83
C SER A 27 -2.94 0.48 -8.55
N GLN A 28 -4.11 -0.15 -8.64
CA GLN A 28 -4.78 -0.68 -7.46
C GLN A 28 -3.96 -1.76 -6.77
N GLU A 29 -3.18 -2.52 -7.54
CA GLU A 29 -2.28 -3.57 -7.07
C GLU A 29 -1.11 -2.97 -6.27
N SER A 30 -0.38 -1.99 -6.82
CA SER A 30 0.73 -1.34 -6.13
C SER A 30 0.26 -0.62 -4.86
N ILE A 31 -0.87 0.08 -4.94
CA ILE A 31 -1.51 0.74 -3.78
C ILE A 31 -1.84 -0.29 -2.70
N SER A 32 -2.35 -1.45 -3.06
CA SER A 32 -2.68 -2.51 -2.10
C SER A 32 -1.46 -3.05 -1.38
N ILE A 33 -0.34 -3.22 -2.09
CA ILE A 33 0.93 -3.66 -1.51
C ILE A 33 1.44 -2.62 -0.49
N VAL A 34 1.52 -1.34 -0.89
CA VAL A 34 2.00 -0.24 -0.04
C VAL A 34 1.13 -0.08 1.21
N ILE A 35 -0.19 -0.12 1.06
CA ILE A 35 -1.11 -0.06 2.20
C ILE A 35 -0.86 -1.26 3.11
N SER A 36 -0.84 -2.48 2.57
CA SER A 36 -0.63 -3.70 3.36
C SER A 36 0.66 -3.67 4.20
N ILE A 37 1.79 -3.30 3.59
CA ILE A 37 3.07 -3.23 4.32
C ILE A 37 3.07 -2.10 5.37
N THR A 38 2.54 -0.92 5.04
CA THR A 38 2.42 0.20 5.99
C THR A 38 1.62 -0.18 7.22
N ASN A 39 0.54 -0.94 7.02
CA ASN A 39 -0.33 -1.42 8.10
C ASN A 39 0.38 -2.40 9.02
N LYS A 40 1.19 -3.30 8.45
CA LYS A 40 2.02 -4.24 9.23
C LYS A 40 3.09 -3.50 10.04
N CYS A 41 3.66 -2.41 9.51
CA CYS A 41 4.65 -1.60 10.23
C CYS A 41 4.09 -0.91 11.49
N ILE A 42 2.81 -0.54 11.48
CA ILE A 42 2.14 0.14 12.61
C ILE A 42 1.33 -0.82 13.49
N PHE A 43 1.48 -2.13 13.30
CA PHE A 43 0.74 -3.12 14.07
C PHE A 43 1.12 -3.02 15.56
N PRO A 44 0.16 -3.12 16.51
CA PRO A 44 0.44 -2.98 17.94
C PRO A 44 1.46 -3.99 18.45
N GLU A 45 1.37 -5.23 17.97
CA GLU A 45 2.25 -6.33 18.31
C GLU A 45 3.59 -6.17 17.57
N LEU A 46 4.64 -5.82 18.31
CA LEU A 46 5.99 -5.58 17.76
C LEU A 46 6.52 -6.78 16.96
N TRP A 47 6.23 -7.99 17.42
CA TRP A 47 6.67 -9.25 16.80
C TRP A 47 5.98 -9.53 15.46
N SER A 48 4.86 -8.88 15.19
CA SER A 48 4.14 -8.97 13.92
C SER A 48 4.61 -7.92 12.90
N ARG A 49 5.48 -6.99 13.32
CA ARG A 49 6.05 -5.98 12.41
C ARG A 49 7.12 -6.63 11.52
N PRO A 50 7.18 -6.24 10.25
CA PRO A 50 8.15 -6.79 9.30
C PRO A 50 9.58 -6.37 9.64
N SER A 51 10.56 -7.13 9.14
CA SER A 51 11.95 -6.69 9.11
C SER A 51 12.14 -5.52 8.12
N PHE A 52 13.24 -4.79 8.23
CA PHE A 52 13.55 -3.75 7.22
C PHE A 52 13.73 -4.33 5.82
N GLU A 53 14.27 -5.53 5.70
CA GLU A 53 14.43 -6.24 4.42
C GLU A 53 13.07 -6.55 3.79
N ASP A 54 12.12 -7.06 4.58
CA ASP A 54 10.75 -7.30 4.12
C ASP A 54 10.06 -6.00 3.69
N ILE A 55 10.26 -4.91 4.42
CA ILE A 55 9.70 -3.59 4.06
C ILE A 55 10.26 -3.15 2.71
N LEU A 56 11.58 -3.14 2.56
CA LEU A 56 12.25 -2.71 1.33
C LEU A 56 11.81 -3.55 0.14
N TRP A 57 11.74 -4.87 0.32
CA TRP A 57 11.29 -5.79 -0.71
C TRP A 57 9.85 -5.50 -1.16
N ASN A 58 8.92 -5.29 -0.22
CA ASN A 58 7.53 -4.97 -0.56
C ASN A 58 7.39 -3.62 -1.28
N LEU A 59 8.19 -2.62 -0.91
CA LEU A 59 8.18 -1.30 -1.57
C LEU A 59 8.77 -1.38 -2.98
N GLN A 60 9.87 -2.10 -3.17
CA GLN A 60 10.45 -2.35 -4.50
C GLN A 60 9.48 -3.14 -5.39
N TYR A 61 8.82 -4.15 -4.83
CA TYR A 61 7.81 -4.92 -5.54
C TYR A 61 6.61 -4.06 -5.95
N ALA A 62 6.14 -3.17 -5.07
CA ALA A 62 5.08 -2.22 -5.40
C ALA A 62 5.47 -1.29 -6.57
N ALA A 63 6.71 -0.79 -6.57
CA ALA A 63 7.24 0.03 -7.67
C ALA A 63 7.33 -0.77 -8.98
N GLN A 64 7.82 -2.01 -8.92
CA GLN A 64 7.87 -2.89 -10.09
C GLN A 64 6.47 -3.14 -10.67
N VAL A 65 5.48 -3.46 -9.83
CA VAL A 65 4.08 -3.67 -10.25
C VAL A 65 3.49 -2.40 -10.87
N GLN A 66 3.87 -1.23 -10.37
CA GLN A 66 3.48 0.06 -10.94
C GLN A 66 4.05 0.25 -12.36
N ASP A 67 5.33 -0.05 -12.57
CA ASP A 67 5.99 0.15 -13.88
C ASP A 67 5.45 -0.79 -14.97
N GLN A 68 4.90 -1.95 -14.60
CA GLN A 68 4.23 -2.85 -15.55
C GLN A 68 2.97 -2.22 -16.19
N ILE A 69 2.43 -1.15 -15.61
CA ILE A 69 1.27 -0.43 -16.17
C ILE A 69 1.69 0.71 -17.09
N VAL A 70 2.84 1.35 -16.83
CA VAL A 70 3.39 2.42 -17.69
C VAL A 70 3.93 1.86 -19.02
N ASN A 71 4.30 0.58 -19.05
CA ASN A 71 4.87 -0.08 -20.24
C ASN A 71 3.85 -0.89 -21.06
N LYS A 72 2.54 -0.67 -20.87
CA LYS A 72 1.49 -1.37 -21.62
C LYS A 72 0.88 -0.55 -22.77
N ASP A 73 1.42 0.64 -23.03
CA ASP A 73 1.10 1.48 -24.18
C ASP A 73 2.16 1.33 -25.28
#